data_AF-A0A0Q1AV58-F1
#
_entry.id   AF-A0A0Q1AV58-F1
#
_cell.length_a   1.000
_cell.length_b   1.000
_cell.length_c   1.000
_cell.angle_alpha   90.00
_cell.angle_beta   90.00
_cell.angle_gamma   90.00
#
_symmetry.space_group_name_H-M   'P 1'
#
loop_
_entity.id
_entity.type
_entity.pdbx_description
1 polymer ?
#
loop_
_entity_poly.entity_id
_entity_poly.type
_entity_poly.pdbx_seq_one_letter_code
_entity_poly.pdbx_strand_id
1 'polypeptide(L)' 'MILGNSVSGDADYLNSCRMKRNTLEYDLAGAATEADVKELIEFVTEFKTAAINWLSSNHPEHL' A
#
# COMPACT_ATOMS: atom_id res chain seq x y z
N MET A 1 -13.02 5.05 5.04
CA MET A 1 -11.92 4.93 4.06
C MET A 1 -12.12 5.97 2.98
N ILE A 2 -11.07 6.72 2.62
CA ILE A 2 -11.15 7.91 1.76
C ILE A 2 -11.48 7.56 0.29
N LEU A 3 -11.30 6.31 -0.15
CA LEU A 3 -11.48 5.86 -1.54
C LEU A 3 -12.78 5.06 -1.81
N GLY A 4 -13.71 5.00 -0.84
CA GLY A 4 -14.95 4.22 -0.98
C GLY A 4 -14.75 2.69 -0.84
N ASN A 5 -15.86 1.96 -0.98
CA ASN A 5 -15.97 0.53 -0.64
C ASN A 5 -15.20 -0.41 -1.60
N SER A 6 -14.86 0.07 -2.80
CA SER A 6 -14.18 -0.68 -3.87
C SER A 6 -12.69 -0.93 -3.60
N VAL A 7 -12.11 -0.30 -2.58
CA VAL A 7 -10.67 -0.38 -2.24
C VAL A 7 -10.44 -1.13 -0.92
N SER A 8 -11.50 -1.69 -0.32
CA SER A 8 -11.45 -2.36 0.99
C SER A 8 -10.39 -3.47 1.05
N GLY A 9 -10.26 -4.28 -0.01
CA GLY A 9 -9.21 -5.32 -0.10
C GLY A 9 -7.79 -4.76 -0.07
N ASP A 10 -7.54 -3.63 -0.72
CA ASP A 10 -6.22 -3.00 -0.74
C ASP A 10 -5.86 -2.37 0.60
N ALA A 11 -6.85 -1.84 1.33
CA ALA A 11 -6.62 -1.36 2.69
C ALA A 11 -6.37 -2.48 3.69
N ASP A 12 -7.03 -3.63 3.55
CA ASP A 12 -6.76 -4.80 4.37
C ASP A 12 -5.36 -5.35 4.10
N TYR A 13 -4.93 -5.33 2.84
CA TYR A 13 -3.57 -5.68 2.44
C TYR A 13 -2.53 -4.70 3.03
N LEU A 14 -2.73 -3.39 2.85
CA LEU A 14 -1.85 -2.36 3.42
C LEU A 14 -1.80 -2.40 4.96
N ASN A 15 -2.92 -2.70 5.62
CA ASN A 15 -2.97 -2.88 7.06
C ASN A 15 -2.19 -4.13 7.50
N SER A 16 -2.27 -5.22 6.73
CA SER A 16 -1.48 -6.44 6.96
C SER A 16 0.03 -6.17 6.81
N CYS A 17 0.44 -5.39 5.81
CA CYS A 17 1.83 -4.94 5.65
C CYS A 17 2.28 -4.06 6.83
N ARG A 18 1.43 -3.14 7.31
CA ARG A 18 1.72 -2.30 8.49
C ARG A 18 1.93 -3.14 9.74
N MET A 19 1.08 -4.15 9.96
CA MET A 19 1.23 -5.07 11.09
C MET A 19 2.52 -5.89 10.97
N LYS A 20 2.82 -6.47 9.81
CA LYS A 20 4.08 -7.21 9.58
C LYS A 20 5.30 -6.34 9.85
N ARG A 21 5.32 -5.08 9.40
CA ARG A 21 6.42 -4.14 9.67
C ARG A 21 6.59 -3.87 11.16
N ASN A 22 5.48 -3.64 11.87
CA ASN A 22 5.51 -3.43 13.32
C ASN A 22 5.93 -4.69 14.10
N THR A 23 5.65 -5.89 13.59
CA THR A 23 6.10 -7.15 14.18
C THR A 23 7.58 -7.45 13.88
N LEU A 24 8.06 -7.09 12.69
CA LEU A 24 9.44 -7.29 12.24
C LEU A 24 10.48 -6.43 12.98
N GLU A 25 10.06 -5.31 13.58
CA GLU A 25 10.96 -4.48 14.38
C GLU A 25 11.46 -5.16 15.68
N TYR A 26 10.85 -6.28 16.09
CA TYR A 26 11.22 -6.97 17.34
C TYR A 26 11.64 -8.44 17.20
N ASP A 27 11.37 -9.12 16.09
CA ASP A 27 11.83 -10.50 15.88
C ASP A 27 12.11 -10.79 14.39
N LEU A 28 13.31 -11.31 14.11
CA LEU A 28 13.82 -11.83 12.83
C LEU A 28 14.27 -10.83 11.74
N ALA A 29 15.57 -10.51 11.77
CA ALA A 29 16.31 -10.25 10.54
C ALA A 29 16.23 -11.51 9.64
N GLY A 30 15.64 -11.39 8.44
CA GLY A 30 15.56 -12.47 7.44
C GLY A 30 14.17 -12.94 6.99
N ALA A 31 13.08 -12.32 7.47
CA ALA A 31 11.72 -12.74 7.09
C ALA A 31 11.20 -12.17 5.75
N ALA A 32 11.86 -11.15 5.20
CA ALA A 32 11.52 -10.57 3.91
C ALA A 32 12.62 -10.92 2.91
N THR A 33 12.24 -11.47 1.78
CA THR A 33 13.12 -11.77 0.64
C THR A 33 13.20 -10.58 -0.31
N GLU A 34 14.20 -10.56 -1.18
CA GLU A 34 14.28 -9.56 -2.27
C GLU A 34 13.03 -9.60 -3.17
N ALA A 35 12.42 -10.78 -3.32
CA ALA A 35 11.16 -10.93 -4.06
C ALA A 35 10.00 -10.21 -3.38
N ASP A 36 9.87 -10.33 -2.05
CA ASP A 36 8.83 -9.62 -1.27
C ASP A 36 8.99 -8.10 -1.38
N VAL A 37 10.24 -7.61 -1.38
CA VAL A 37 10.54 -6.19 -1.54
C VAL A 37 10.17 -5.72 -2.95
N LYS A 38 10.50 -6.50 -3.97
CA LYS A 38 10.20 -6.17 -5.37
C LYS A 38 8.68 -6.11 -5.61
N GLU A 39 7.95 -7.12 -5.14
CA GLU A 39 6.49 -7.17 -5.24
C GLU A 39 5.85 -5.95 -4.54
N LEU A 40 6.35 -5.59 -3.37
CA LEU A 40 5.84 -4.42 -2.64
C LEU A 40 6.11 -3.10 -3.37
N ILE A 41 7.28 -2.95 -4.00
CA ILE A 41 7.61 -1.75 -4.79
C ILE A 41 6.71 -1.64 -6.02
N GLU A 42 6.49 -2.75 -6.73
CA GLU A 42 5.59 -2.80 -7.89
C GLU A 42 4.16 -2.40 -7.47
N PHE A 43 3.64 -3.02 -6.42
CA PHE A 43 2.33 -2.72 -5.88
C PHE A 43 2.16 -1.25 -5.47
N VAL A 44 3.12 -0.69 -4.71
CA VAL A 44 3.04 0.72 -4.25
C VAL A 44 3.11 1.70 -5.42
N THR A 45 3.86 1.37 -6.46
CA THR A 45 3.98 2.21 -7.67
C THR A 45 2.65 2.27 -8.44
N GLU A 46 1.99 1.13 -8.60
CA GLU A 46 0.66 1.05 -9.22
C GLU A 46 -0.38 1.78 -8.37
N PHE A 47 -0.36 1.54 -7.04
CA PHE A 47 -1.27 2.18 -6.11
C PHE A 47 -1.15 3.72 -6.12
N LYS A 48 0.08 4.24 -6.16
CA LYS A 48 0.32 5.70 -6.27
C LYS A 48 -0.31 6.27 -7.54
N THR A 49 -0.15 5.58 -8.66
CA THR A 49 -0.73 6.00 -9.94
C THR A 49 -2.26 6.02 -9.87
N ALA A 50 -2.86 4.98 -9.29
CA ALA A 50 -4.31 4.90 -9.10
C ALA A 50 -4.83 6.04 -8.19
N ALA A 51 -4.13 6.31 -7.07
CA ALA A 51 -4.49 7.38 -6.15
C ALA A 51 -4.43 8.77 -6.80
N ILE A 52 -3.39 9.05 -7.57
CA ILE A 52 -3.25 10.31 -8.31
C ILE A 52 -4.37 10.44 -9.35
N ASN A 53 -4.65 9.40 -10.12
CA ASN A 53 -5.74 9.43 -11.12
C ASN A 53 -7.10 9.67 -10.47
N TRP A 54 -7.36 9.04 -9.32
CA TRP A 54 -8.59 9.25 -8.57
C TRP A 54 -8.69 10.68 -8.03
N LEU A 55 -7.60 11.24 -7.48
CA LEU A 55 -7.54 12.63 -7.04
C LEU A 55 -7.79 13.59 -8.20
N SER A 56 -7.13 13.40 -9.36
CA SER A 56 -7.36 14.21 -10.57
C SER A 56 -8.82 14.21 -11.02
N SER A 57 -9.52 13.09 -10.85
CA SER A 57 -10.89 12.92 -11.34
C SER A 57 -11.94 13.44 -10.35
N ASN A 58 -11.68 13.40 -9.04
CA ASN A 58 -12.67 13.70 -8.00
C ASN A 58 -12.38 14.99 -7.24
N HIS A 59 -11.10 15.35 -7.10
CA HIS A 59 -10.60 16.48 -6.32
C HIS A 59 -9.40 17.17 -7.00
N PRO A 60 -9.54 17.68 -8.24
CA PRO A 60 -8.44 18.32 -8.97
C PRO A 60 -7.87 19.57 -8.27
N GLU A 61 -8.59 20.14 -7.31
CA GLU A 61 -8.15 21.26 -6.48
C GLU A 61 -7.00 20.93 -5.49
N HIS A 62 -6.68 19.65 -5.31
CA HIS A 62 -5.66 19.15 -4.38
C HIS A 62 -4.41 18.56 -5.07
N LEU A 63 -4.29 18.75 -6.38
CA LEU A 63 -3.09 18.46 -7.18
C LEU A 63 -2.23 19.70 -7.37
#